data_AF-A0A382NZ22-F1
#
_entry.id   AF-A0A382NZ22-F1
#
_cell.length_a   1.000
_cell.length_b   1.000
_cell.length_c   1.000
_cell.angle_alpha   90.00
_cell.angle_beta   90.00
_cell.angle_gamma   90.00
#
_symmetry.space_group_name_H-M   'P 1'
#
loop_
_entity.id
_entity.type
_entity.pdbx_description
1 polymer ?
#
loop_
_entity_poly.entity_id
_entity_poly.type
_entity_poly.pdbx_seq_one_letter_code
_entity_poly.pdbx_strand_id
1 'polypeptide(L)'
;MKKDVVAGLGEIGNPLLKTLSKNALVIGYDKDIKLMDQKKFEKYGDLQTSFLHIAIPVTKKFISNVITLQKKFQSDCIVVHGTVGPGYTTKLQSKMPIPVIYSPTRGVHKRMLKD
;
A
#
# COMPACT_ATOMS: atom_id res chain seq x y z
N MET A 1 10.91 -9.15 -13.48
CA MET A 1 9.62 -9.37 -12.78
C MET A 1 9.49 -8.30 -11.70
N LYS A 2 8.36 -7.61 -11.62
CA LYS A 2 8.10 -6.59 -10.58
C LYS A 2 7.08 -7.13 -9.56
N LYS A 3 7.04 -6.52 -8.38
CA LYS A 3 6.05 -6.80 -7.34
C LYS A 3 5.23 -5.56 -7.02
N ASP A 4 4.11 -5.78 -6.35
CA ASP A 4 3.39 -4.72 -5.64
C ASP A 4 3.57 -4.88 -4.14
N VAL A 5 3.41 -3.78 -3.40
CA VAL A 5 3.50 -3.76 -1.93
C VAL A 5 2.22 -3.17 -1.36
N VAL A 6 1.61 -3.86 -0.40
CA VAL A 6 0.53 -3.31 0.42
C VAL A 6 1.10 -2.92 1.79
N ALA A 7 1.07 -1.62 2.09
CA ALA A 7 1.55 -1.06 3.36
C ALA A 7 0.37 -0.79 4.31
N GLY A 8 0.39 -1.45 5.46
CA GLY A 8 -0.70 -1.50 6.44
C GLY A 8 -1.58 -2.73 6.21
N LEU A 9 -1.54 -3.70 7.10
CA LEU A 9 -2.21 -5.01 7.01
C LEU A 9 -3.37 -5.12 8.01
N GLY A 10 -4.05 -4.00 8.26
CA GLY A 10 -5.29 -3.95 9.02
C GLY A 10 -6.52 -4.38 8.21
N GLU A 11 -7.67 -3.83 8.58
CA GLU A 11 -8.97 -4.22 8.03
C GLU A 11 -9.10 -4.01 6.52
N ILE A 12 -8.43 -3.00 5.97
CA ILE A 12 -8.45 -2.68 4.53
C ILE A 12 -7.30 -3.39 3.79
N GLY A 13 -6.09 -3.31 4.32
CA GLY A 13 -4.93 -3.77 3.57
C GLY A 13 -4.77 -5.28 3.51
N ASN A 14 -5.21 -6.03 4.53
CA ASN A 14 -5.18 -7.50 4.47
C ASN A 14 -6.09 -8.08 3.37
N PRO A 15 -7.38 -7.72 3.26
CA PRO A 15 -8.20 -8.18 2.15
C PRO A 15 -7.68 -7.66 0.80
N LEU A 16 -7.18 -6.42 0.73
CA LEU A 16 -6.57 -5.88 -0.49
C LEU A 16 -5.37 -6.71 -0.96
N LEU A 17 -4.46 -7.06 -0.04
CA LEU A 17 -3.31 -7.93 -0.30
C LEU A 17 -3.76 -9.27 -0.88
N LYS A 18 -4.77 -9.91 -0.26
CA LYS A 18 -5.31 -11.19 -0.73
C LYS A 18 -5.95 -11.08 -2.11
N THR A 19 -6.70 -10.01 -2.37
CA THR A 19 -7.35 -9.78 -3.67
C THR A 19 -6.32 -9.58 -4.78
N LEU A 20 -5.34 -8.70 -4.58
CA LEU A 20 -4.33 -8.43 -5.59
C LEU A 20 -3.39 -9.62 -5.82
N SER A 21 -3.10 -10.40 -4.76
CA SER A 21 -2.27 -11.61 -4.85
C SER A 21 -2.86 -12.72 -5.73
N LYS A 22 -4.13 -12.63 -6.14
CA LYS A 22 -4.72 -13.59 -7.08
C LYS A 22 -4.08 -13.54 -8.47
N ASN A 23 -3.64 -12.35 -8.90
CA ASN A 23 -3.19 -12.10 -10.28
C ASN A 23 -1.78 -11.49 -10.36
N ALA A 24 -1.21 -11.05 -9.24
CA ALA A 24 0.09 -10.39 -9.21
C ALA A 24 0.95 -10.83 -8.02
N LEU A 25 2.26 -10.64 -8.15
CA LEU A 25 3.18 -10.83 -7.03
C LEU A 25 3.05 -9.64 -6.06
N VAL A 26 2.29 -9.82 -4.99
CA VAL A 26 2.08 -8.78 -3.99
C VAL A 26 2.61 -9.21 -2.63
N ILE A 27 3.36 -8.33 -1.97
CA ILE A 27 3.85 -8.55 -0.60
C ILE A 27 3.20 -7.58 0.38
N GLY A 28 2.95 -8.05 1.60
CA GLY A 28 2.45 -7.21 2.69
C GLY A 28 3.59 -6.60 3.48
N TYR A 29 3.40 -5.37 3.95
CA TYR A 29 4.30 -4.68 4.86
C TYR A 29 3.52 -4.00 5.98
N ASP A 30 3.90 -4.27 7.22
CA ASP A 30 3.33 -3.60 8.40
C ASP A 30 4.43 -3.26 9.40
N LYS A 31 4.13 -2.34 10.32
CA LYS A 31 4.97 -2.09 11.49
C LYS A 31 4.89 -3.27 12.46
N ASP A 32 3.73 -3.92 12.57
CA ASP A 32 3.59 -5.17 13.31
C ASP A 32 4.04 -6.35 12.45
N ILE A 33 5.26 -6.81 12.74
CA ILE A 33 5.90 -7.93 12.06
C ILE A 33 5.05 -9.20 12.10
N LYS A 34 4.19 -9.38 13.12
CA LYS A 34 3.32 -10.56 13.26
C LYS A 34 2.25 -10.64 12.17
N LEU A 35 1.91 -9.51 11.54
CA LEU A 35 0.95 -9.45 10.43
C LEU A 35 1.59 -9.80 9.07
N MET A 36 2.91 -9.82 8.99
CA MET A 36 3.65 -10.03 7.75
C MET A 36 3.95 -11.50 7.50
N ASP A 37 3.89 -11.91 6.22
CA ASP A 37 4.53 -13.15 5.75
C ASP A 37 6.02 -12.87 5.54
N GLN A 38 6.83 -13.17 6.58
CA GLN A 38 8.27 -12.92 6.56
C GLN A 38 8.98 -13.67 5.43
N LYS A 39 8.63 -14.93 5.20
CA LYS A 39 9.27 -15.75 4.15
C LYS A 39 9.05 -15.14 2.77
N LYS A 40 7.83 -14.69 2.50
CA LYS A 40 7.49 -14.01 1.24
C LYS A 40 8.17 -12.64 1.14
N PHE A 41 8.24 -11.90 2.25
CA PHE A 41 8.91 -10.60 2.30
C PHE A 41 10.42 -10.72 2.05
N GLU A 42 11.11 -11.68 2.66
CA GLU A 42 12.54 -11.93 2.44
C GLU A 42 12.82 -12.38 0.99
N LYS A 43 11.97 -13.26 0.45
CA LYS A 43 12.17 -13.80 -0.90
C LYS A 43 11.99 -12.77 -2.01
N TYR A 44 11.05 -11.84 -1.84
CA TYR A 44 10.66 -10.90 -2.90
C TYR A 44 10.85 -9.43 -2.52
N GLY A 45 11.43 -9.15 -1.35
CA GLY A 45 11.58 -7.81 -0.77
C GLY A 45 12.37 -6.85 -1.66
N ASP A 46 13.40 -7.37 -2.32
CA ASP A 46 14.35 -6.59 -3.12
C ASP A 46 13.93 -6.44 -4.59
N LEU A 47 12.82 -7.08 -5.01
CA LEU A 47 12.27 -6.88 -6.35
C LEU A 47 11.78 -5.44 -6.50
N GLN A 48 11.93 -4.88 -7.71
CA GLN A 48 11.38 -3.56 -8.03
C GLN A 48 9.87 -3.52 -7.77
N THR A 49 9.42 -2.45 -7.13
CA THR A 49 8.01 -2.25 -6.78
C THR A 49 7.32 -1.43 -7.87
N SER A 50 6.29 -1.98 -8.52
CA SER A 50 5.46 -1.21 -9.45
C SER A 50 4.53 -0.30 -8.66
N PHE A 51 3.61 -0.88 -7.89
CA PHE A 51 2.63 -0.14 -7.11
C PHE A 51 2.85 -0.31 -5.60
N LEU A 52 2.92 0.82 -4.89
CA LEU A 52 2.84 0.89 -3.45
C LEU A 52 1.41 1.28 -3.03
N HIS A 53 0.65 0.29 -2.56
CA HIS A 53 -0.70 0.45 -2.04
C HIS A 53 -0.65 0.88 -0.58
N ILE A 54 -1.09 2.10 -0.29
CA ILE A 54 -1.13 2.67 1.06
C ILE A 54 -2.49 2.39 1.68
N ALA A 55 -2.51 1.58 2.74
CA ALA A 55 -3.68 1.28 3.56
C ALA A 55 -3.42 1.57 5.06
N ILE A 56 -2.52 2.53 5.35
CA ILE A 56 -2.22 2.99 6.71
C ILE A 56 -3.20 4.09 7.16
N PRO A 57 -3.49 4.22 8.47
CA PRO A 57 -4.37 5.28 8.98
C PRO A 57 -3.86 6.69 8.72
N VAL A 58 -4.78 7.63 8.44
CA VAL A 58 -4.45 9.05 8.30
C VAL A 58 -4.21 9.67 9.67
N THR A 59 -2.97 10.12 9.89
CA THR A 59 -2.54 10.82 11.10
C THR A 59 -1.77 12.10 10.72
N LYS A 60 -1.36 12.89 11.72
CA LYS A 60 -0.48 14.06 11.51
C LYS A 60 0.82 13.71 10.76
N LYS A 61 1.30 12.47 10.88
CA LYS A 61 2.53 11.96 10.24
C LYS A 61 2.28 11.19 8.94
N PHE A 62 1.05 11.17 8.42
CA PHE A 62 0.70 10.36 7.25
C PHE A 62 1.59 10.66 6.04
N ILE A 63 1.73 11.95 5.68
CA ILE A 63 2.53 12.36 4.52
C ILE A 63 3.99 11.92 4.66
N SER A 64 4.61 12.15 5.82
CA SER A 64 5.99 11.71 6.07
C SER A 64 6.13 10.19 6.02
N ASN A 65 5.15 9.45 6.55
CA ASN A 65 5.19 7.99 6.54
C ASN A 65 5.10 7.44 5.11
N VAL A 66 4.23 8.00 4.26
CA VAL A 66 4.12 7.59 2.85
C VAL A 66 5.42 7.86 2.10
N ILE A 67 6.07 9.00 2.33
CA ILE A 67 7.36 9.33 1.70
C ILE A 67 8.45 8.35 2.17
N THR A 68 8.49 8.02 3.47
CA THR A 68 9.45 7.02 3.99
C THR A 68 9.21 5.65 3.37
N LEU A 69 7.95 5.23 3.20
CA LEU A 69 7.60 3.96 2.55
C LEU A 69 8.00 3.95 1.08
N GLN A 70 7.73 5.03 0.35
CA GLN A 70 8.14 5.15 -1.05
C GLN A 70 9.66 5.08 -1.19
N LYS A 71 10.42 5.76 -0.34
CA LYS A 71 11.89 5.68 -0.35
C LYS A 71 12.38 4.27 -0.06
N LYS A 72 11.74 3.57 0.88
CA LYS A 72 12.07 2.18 1.24
C LYS A 72 11.85 1.20 0.09
N PHE A 73 10.76 1.35 -0.66
CA PHE A 73 10.39 0.40 -1.71
C PHE A 73 10.72 0.86 -3.13
N GLN A 74 11.17 2.10 -3.27
CA GLN A 74 11.47 2.78 -4.54
C GLN A 74 10.40 2.51 -5.60
N SER A 75 9.13 2.70 -5.21
CA SER A 75 7.99 2.32 -6.05
C SER A 75 7.78 3.27 -7.22
N ASP A 76 7.38 2.72 -8.36
CA ASP A 76 7.10 3.49 -9.58
C ASP A 76 5.78 4.31 -9.47
N CYS A 77 4.81 3.86 -8.66
CA CYS A 77 3.52 4.52 -8.45
C CYS A 77 3.00 4.29 -7.02
N ILE A 78 2.28 5.26 -6.47
CA ILE A 78 1.58 5.13 -5.19
C ILE A 78 0.07 5.09 -5.42
N VAL A 79 -0.61 4.15 -4.76
CA VAL A 79 -2.08 4.08 -4.74
C VAL A 79 -2.56 4.23 -3.30
N VAL A 80 -3.29 5.29 -3.01
CA VAL A 80 -3.83 5.56 -1.67
C VAL A 80 -5.23 4.97 -1.56
N HIS A 81 -5.40 4.05 -0.59
CA HIS A 81 -6.66 3.42 -0.25
C HIS A 81 -7.27 4.03 1.01
N GLY A 82 -8.55 3.75 1.24
CA GLY A 82 -9.30 4.24 2.38
C GLY A 82 -9.68 5.72 2.31
N THR A 83 -10.12 6.25 3.45
CA THR A 83 -10.64 7.61 3.56
C THR A 83 -9.50 8.57 3.87
N VAL A 84 -9.22 9.50 2.94
CA VAL A 84 -8.30 10.62 3.15
C VAL A 84 -9.05 11.93 2.98
N GLY A 85 -8.66 12.96 3.74
CA GLY A 85 -9.23 14.29 3.58
C GLY A 85 -8.88 14.90 2.21
N PRO A 86 -9.65 15.89 1.74
CA PRO A 86 -9.33 16.64 0.53
C PRO A 86 -7.89 17.19 0.55
N GLY A 87 -7.21 17.17 -0.59
CA GLY A 87 -5.87 17.73 -0.78
C GLY A 87 -4.70 16.86 -0.30
N TYR A 88 -4.94 15.72 0.36
CA TYR A 88 -3.85 14.83 0.80
C TYR A 88 -3.04 14.24 -0.36
N THR A 89 -3.71 13.77 -1.41
CA THR A 89 -3.05 13.22 -2.60
C THR A 89 -2.32 14.31 -3.39
N THR A 90 -2.89 15.52 -3.51
CA THR A 90 -2.20 16.69 -4.10
C THR A 90 -0.93 17.02 -3.33
N LYS A 91 -0.98 16.99 -2.00
CA LYS A 91 0.19 17.23 -1.13
C LYS A 91 1.26 16.13 -1.23
N LEU A 92 0.86 14.90 -1.53
CA LEU A 92 1.80 13.81 -1.83
C LEU A 92 2.44 14.00 -3.21
N GLN A 93 1.61 14.26 -4.23
CA GLN A 93 2.07 14.46 -5.60
C GLN A 93 3.05 15.63 -5.73
N SER A 94 2.86 16.72 -4.96
CA SER A 94 3.80 17.85 -4.98
C SER A 94 5.17 17.54 -4.35
N LYS A 95 5.30 16.42 -3.63
CA LYS A 95 6.55 16.02 -2.95
C LYS A 95 7.31 14.94 -3.70
N MET A 96 6.73 14.35 -4.75
CA MET A 96 7.29 13.18 -5.43
C MET A 96 7.02 13.26 -6.95
N PRO A 97 7.99 12.91 -7.80
CA PRO A 97 7.79 12.95 -9.26
C PRO A 97 6.95 11.78 -9.78
N ILE A 98 6.75 10.73 -8.97
CA ILE A 98 5.97 9.55 -9.34
C ILE A 98 4.46 9.81 -9.23
N PRO A 99 3.62 9.10 -10.00
CA PRO A 99 2.17 9.24 -9.92
C PRO A 99 1.63 8.83 -8.54
N VAL A 100 0.69 9.64 -8.03
CA VAL A 100 -0.09 9.35 -6.82
C VAL A 100 -1.57 9.24 -7.19
N ILE A 101 -2.12 8.04 -7.07
CA ILE A 101 -3.51 7.72 -7.42
C ILE A 101 -4.34 7.63 -6.13
N TYR A 102 -5.52 8.25 -6.12
CA TYR A 102 -6.51 7.99 -5.08
C TYR A 102 -7.49 6.90 -5.53
N SER A 103 -7.56 5.80 -4.78
CA SER A 103 -8.47 4.68 -5.03
C SER A 103 -9.23 4.34 -3.74
N PRO A 104 -10.31 5.08 -3.41
CA PRO A 104 -11.05 4.86 -2.18
C PRO A 104 -11.62 3.43 -2.15
N THR A 105 -11.39 2.72 -1.05
CA THR A 105 -12.04 1.44 -0.79
C THR A 105 -13.46 1.70 -0.29
N ARG A 106 -14.46 1.19 -1.02
CA ARG A 106 -15.88 1.26 -0.65
C ARG A 106 -16.40 -0.15 -0.36
N GLY A 107 -17.51 -0.24 0.38
CA GLY A 107 -18.16 -1.51 0.72
C GLY A 107 -17.61 -2.16 1.99
N VAL A 108 -18.00 -3.42 2.23
CA VAL A 108 -17.66 -4.16 3.45
C VAL A 108 -16.33 -4.87 3.24
N HIS A 109 -15.27 -4.44 3.93
CA HIS A 109 -13.91 -4.95 3.73
C HIS A 109 -13.79 -6.48 3.89
N LYS A 110 -14.61 -7.08 4.77
CA LYS A 110 -14.67 -8.54 4.97
C LYS A 110 -15.16 -9.32 3.73
N ARG A 111 -15.87 -8.68 2.81
CA ARG A 111 -16.43 -9.29 1.59
C ARG A 111 -15.67 -8.97 0.31
N MET A 112 -14.60 -8.16 0.37
CA MET A 112 -13.82 -7.71 -0.80
C MET A 112 -13.30 -8.84 -1.71
N LEU A 113 -13.19 -10.08 -1.20
CA LEU A 113 -12.78 -11.24 -2.00
C LEU A 113 -13.91 -11.87 -2.83
N LYS A 114 -15.17 -11.58 -2.46
CA LYS A 114 -16.42 -12.15 -2.98
C LYS A 114 -17.26 -11.14 -3.76
N ASP A 115 -17.18 -9.86 -3.36
CA ASP A 115 -17.75 -8.71 -4.08
C ASP A 115 -16.99 -8.50 -5.41
#